data_AF-A0A7K2ZS09-F1
#
_entry.id   AF-A0A7K2ZS09-F1
#
_cell.length_a   1.000
_cell.length_b   1.000
_cell.length_c   1.000
_cell.angle_alpha   90.00
_cell.angle_beta   90.00
_cell.angle_gamma   90.00
#
_symmetry.space_group_name_H-M   'P 1'
#
loop_
_entity.id
_entity.type
_entity.pdbx_description
1 polymer ?
#
loop_
_entity_poly.entity_id
_entity_poly.type
_entity_poly.pdbx_seq_one_letter_code
_entity_poly.pdbx_strand_id
1 'polypeptide(L)' 'FERVPGSGQGLIGLTERATLAGGRLEHGPTPDGGFVVRARLPWPAA' A
#
# COMPACT_ATOMS: atom_id res chain seq x y z
N PHE A 1 13.33 14.39 -19.29
CA PHE A 1 12.69 13.85 -18.08
C PHE A 1 11.59 12.91 -18.51
N GLU A 2 11.96 11.65 -18.67
CA GLU A 2 11.05 10.57 -19.03
C GLU A 2 10.12 10.28 -17.84
N ARG A 3 8.80 10.22 -18.06
CA ARG A 3 7.87 9.83 -17.00
C ARG A 3 8.12 8.36 -16.70
N VAL A 4 8.64 8.02 -15.54
CA VAL A 4 8.80 6.61 -15.12
C VAL A 4 7.41 6.04 -14.83
N PRO A 5 6.92 5.05 -15.60
CA PRO A 5 5.70 4.33 -15.24
C PRO A 5 5.98 3.51 -13.97
N GLY A 6 5.29 3.83 -12.87
CA GLY A 6 5.30 3.03 -11.64
C GLY A 6 6.65 2.91 -10.93
N SER A 7 7.22 4.00 -10.44
CA SER A 7 8.50 4.03 -9.70
C SER A 7 8.52 3.23 -8.36
N GLY A 8 7.48 2.45 -8.03
CA GLY A 8 7.32 1.78 -6.73
C GLY A 8 7.03 2.73 -5.55
N GLN A 9 7.23 4.04 -5.75
CA GLN A 9 7.11 5.05 -4.70
C GLN A 9 5.69 5.20 -4.14
N GLY A 10 4.66 4.91 -4.94
CA GLY A 10 3.27 4.98 -4.48
C GLY A 10 2.97 3.98 -3.36
N LEU A 11 3.51 2.76 -3.47
CA LEU A 11 3.34 1.70 -2.48
C LEU A 11 4.18 1.95 -1.22
N ILE A 12 5.40 2.49 -1.39
CA ILE A 12 6.24 2.95 -0.28
C ILE A 12 5.49 4.01 0.54
N GLY A 13 5.03 5.08 -0.11
CA GLY A 13 4.29 6.15 0.58
C GLY A 13 2.97 5.67 1.21
N LEU A 14 2.29 4.70 0.59
CA LEU A 14 1.09 4.09 1.18
C LEU A 14 1.43 3.26 2.44
N THR A 15 2.52 2.50 2.41
CA THR A 15 3.00 1.71 3.55
C THR A 15 3.40 2.60 4.72
N GLU A 16 4.13 3.68 4.44
CA GLU A 16 4.50 4.70 5.43
C GLU A 16 3.26 5.32 6.09
N ARG A 17 2.29 5.79 5.29
CA ARG A 17 1.06 6.41 5.81
C ARG A 17 0.20 5.43 6.62
N ALA A 18 0.06 4.19 6.16
CA ALA A 18 -0.68 3.18 6.90
C ALA A 18 -0.02 2.90 8.27
N THR A 19 1.31 2.83 8.30
CA THR A 19 2.08 2.65 9.55
C THR A 19 1.92 3.85 10.49
N LEU A 20 2.03 5.07 9.97
CA LEU A 20 1.82 6.30 10.75
C LEU A 20 0.41 6.39 11.35
N ALA A 21 -0.59 5.86 10.66
CA ALA A 21 -1.97 5.77 11.16
C ALA A 21 -2.19 4.63 12.18
N GLY A 22 -1.14 3.94 12.63
CA GLY A 22 -1.23 2.78 13.53
C GLY A 22 -1.75 1.51 12.86
N GLY A 23 -1.78 1.49 11.53
CA GLY A 23 -2.21 0.37 10.71
C GLY A 23 -1.05 -0.40 10.08
N ARG A 24 -1.39 -1.27 9.13
CA ARG A 24 -0.45 -2.05 8.32
C ARG A 24 -0.94 -2.18 6.89
N LEU A 25 -0.01 -2.34 5.95
CA LEU A 25 -0.29 -2.54 4.54
C LEU A 25 0.55 -3.69 3.97
N GLU A 26 -0.09 -4.53 3.17
CA GLU A 26 0.52 -5.62 2.40
C GLU A 26 0.24 -5.36 0.92
N HIS A 27 1.23 -5.61 0.06
CA HIS A 27 1.04 -5.51 -1.38
C HIS A 27 1.91 -6.53 -2.13
N GLY A 28 1.44 -7.02 -3.27
CA GLY A 28 2.23 -7.95 -4.08
C GLY A 28 1.43 -8.66 -5.18
N PRO A 29 2.12 -9.41 -6.06
CA PRO A 29 1.47 -10.26 -7.05
C PRO A 29 0.67 -11.39 -6.37
N THR A 30 -0.40 -11.84 -7.02
CA THR A 30 -1.22 -12.96 -6.55
C THR A 30 -1.01 -14.21 -7.42
N PRO A 31 -1.28 -15.43 -6.90
CA PRO A 31 -1.07 -16.68 -7.65
C PRO A 31 -1.88 -16.79 -8.96
N ASP A 32 -3.02 -16.11 -9.05
CA ASP A 32 -3.90 -16.01 -10.22
C ASP A 32 -3.46 -14.94 -11.23
N GLY A 33 -2.28 -14.34 -11.05
CA GLY A 33 -1.69 -13.35 -11.97
C GLY A 33 -2.17 -11.91 -11.75
N GLY A 34 -2.87 -11.64 -10.64
CA GLY A 34 -3.28 -10.31 -10.23
C GLY A 34 -2.25 -9.59 -9.36
N PHE A 35 -2.66 -8.44 -8.82
CA PHE A 35 -1.91 -7.68 -7.82
C PHE A 35 -2.84 -7.27 -6.69
N VAL A 36 -2.47 -7.57 -5.45
CA VAL A 36 -3.24 -7.22 -4.26
C VAL A 36 -2.59 -6.05 -3.54
N VAL A 37 -3.43 -5.15 -3.03
CA VAL A 37 -3.09 -4.18 -1.99
C VAL A 37 -4.11 -4.34 -0.89
N ARG A 38 -3.66 -4.59 0.34
CA ARG A 38 -4.52 -4.80 1.50
C ARG A 38 -4.03 -3.93 2.66
N ALA A 39 -4.91 -3.13 3.23
CA ALA A 39 -4.61 -2.31 4.41
C ALA A 39 -5.53 -2.69 5.57
N ARG A 40 -4.97 -2.71 6.78
CA ARG A 40 -5.74 -2.73 8.03
C ARG A 40 -5.41 -1.45 8.77
N LEU A 41 -6.43 -0.64 9.04
CA LEU A 41 -6.30 0.61 9.77
C LEU A 41 -7.14 0.55 11.04
N PRO A 42 -6.68 1.13 12.16
CA PRO A 42 -7.53 1.35 13.32
C PRO A 42 -8.77 2.15 12.93
N TRP A 43 -9.94 1.69 13.37
CA TRP A 43 -11.16 2.46 13.28
C TRP A 43 -11.46 3.01 14.68
N PRO A 44 -11.57 4.34 14.86
CA PRO A 44 -11.94 4.90 16.15
C PRO A 44 -13.30 4.35 16.59
N ALA A 45 -13.40 3.93 17.85
CA ALA A 45 -14.70 3.72 18.47
C ALA A 45 -15.41 5.09 18.54
N ALA A 46 -16.71 5.10 18.24
CA ALA A 46 -17.54 6.30 18.33
C ALA A 46 -17.69 6.78 19.77
#